data_AF-A0A7S3WSV1-F1
#
_entry.id   AF-A0A7S3WSV1-F1
#
_cell.length_a   1.000
_cell.length_b   1.000
_cell.length_c   1.000
_cell.angle_alpha   90.00
_cell.angle_beta   90.00
_cell.angle_gamma   90.00
#
_symmetry.space_group_name_H-M   'P 1'
#
loop_
_entity.id
_entity.type
_entity.pdbx_description
1 polymer ?
#
loop_
_entity_poly.entity_id
_entity_poly.type
_entity_poly.pdbx_seq_one_letter_code
_entity_poly.pdbx_strand_id
1 'polypeptide(L)'
;ASQPLAAPAIAGWHNPITVRRDALLTDAFSELRGLGDGWRLPLRVRFFSAEGLEEAGIGEGIAKEFLVDVLREGFDPQTGLFATGTEGALYPNPAAVLHRRDAASWFEFLGAVLAKTLYEGILVELPFAPFFLNLLL
;
A
#
# COMPACT_ATOMS: atom_id res chain seq x y z
N ALA A 1 -19.84 -7.24 -25.46
CA ALA A 1 -19.18 -6.64 -24.29
C ALA A 1 -19.19 -7.67 -23.18
N SER A 2 -18.06 -8.31 -22.94
CA SER A 2 -17.94 -9.40 -21.96
C SER A 2 -17.79 -8.79 -20.58
N GLN A 3 -18.82 -8.90 -19.73
CA GLN A 3 -18.69 -8.59 -18.30
C GLN A 3 -17.69 -9.58 -17.68
N PRO A 4 -16.71 -9.14 -16.87
CA PRO A 4 -15.91 -10.08 -16.11
C PRO A 4 -16.80 -10.79 -15.09
N LEU A 5 -16.70 -12.13 -15.07
CA LEU A 5 -17.44 -13.00 -14.15
C LEU A 5 -17.10 -12.57 -12.72
N ALA A 6 -18.07 -12.03 -11.98
CA ALA A 6 -17.89 -11.76 -10.56
C ALA A 6 -17.57 -13.07 -9.85
N ALA A 7 -16.33 -13.22 -9.38
CA ALA A 7 -15.94 -14.37 -8.58
C ALA A 7 -16.78 -14.39 -7.30
N PRO A 8 -17.30 -15.54 -6.85
CA PRO A 8 -18.09 -15.61 -5.63
C PRO A 8 -17.27 -15.10 -4.45
N ALA A 9 -17.87 -14.20 -3.66
CA ALA A 9 -17.28 -13.72 -2.43
C ALA A 9 -17.18 -14.90 -1.45
N ILE A 10 -15.96 -15.32 -1.15
CA ILE A 10 -15.68 -16.33 -0.13
C ILE A 10 -15.83 -15.62 1.21
N ALA A 11 -16.69 -16.12 2.10
CA ALA A 11 -16.91 -15.53 3.41
C ALA A 11 -15.57 -15.32 4.14
N GLY A 12 -15.30 -14.08 4.56
CA GLY A 12 -14.06 -13.69 5.24
C GLY A 12 -12.96 -13.12 4.35
N TRP A 13 -13.19 -12.98 3.04
CA TRP A 13 -12.22 -12.37 2.11
C TRP A 13 -12.80 -11.09 1.48
N HIS A 14 -11.93 -10.14 1.17
CA HIS A 14 -12.32 -9.02 0.31
C HIS A 14 -12.54 -9.46 -1.13
N ASN A 15 -13.39 -8.71 -1.84
CA ASN A 15 -13.34 -8.72 -3.29
C ASN A 15 -11.91 -8.40 -3.73
N PRO A 16 -11.37 -9.09 -4.75
CA PRO A 16 -10.03 -8.80 -5.23
C PRO A 16 -9.93 -7.34 -5.66
N ILE A 17 -8.95 -6.63 -5.11
CA ILE A 17 -8.62 -5.29 -5.57
C ILE A 17 -7.96 -5.38 -6.94
N THR A 18 -8.22 -4.37 -7.77
CA THR A 18 -7.67 -4.30 -9.12
C THR A 18 -6.61 -3.22 -9.19
N VAL A 19 -5.39 -3.61 -9.58
CA VAL A 19 -4.23 -2.72 -9.55
C VAL A 19 -3.45 -2.85 -10.84
N ARG A 20 -3.08 -1.72 -11.45
CA ARG A 20 -2.16 -1.71 -12.59
C ARG A 20 -0.73 -1.59 -12.10
N ARG A 21 0.21 -2.32 -12.71
CA ARG A 21 1.62 -2.30 -12.27
C ARG A 21 2.29 -0.94 -12.45
N ASP A 22 1.90 -0.19 -13.46
CA ASP A 22 2.42 1.14 -13.78
C ASP A 22 1.80 2.26 -12.92
N ALA A 23 0.76 1.94 -12.15
CA ALA A 23 0.05 2.87 -11.28
C ALA A 23 -0.17 2.27 -9.87
N LEU A 24 0.74 1.40 -9.43
CA LEU A 24 0.63 0.56 -8.23
C LEU A 24 0.18 1.36 -7.00
N LEU A 25 0.96 2.37 -6.61
CA LEU A 25 0.69 3.15 -5.40
C LEU A 25 -0.64 3.92 -5.49
N THR A 26 -0.96 4.51 -6.63
CA THR A 26 -2.18 5.30 -6.82
C THR A 26 -3.44 4.44 -6.86
N ASP A 27 -3.38 3.29 -7.51
CA ASP A 27 -4.48 2.34 -7.57
C ASP A 27 -4.69 1.69 -6.19
N ALA A 28 -3.61 1.31 -5.51
CA ALA A 28 -3.66 0.81 -4.14
C ALA A 28 -4.32 1.82 -3.19
N PHE A 29 -3.92 3.09 -3.26
CA PHE A 29 -4.55 4.14 -2.47
C PHE A 29 -6.04 4.27 -2.77
N SER A 30 -6.43 4.25 -4.04
CA SER A 30 -7.83 4.35 -4.45
C SER A 30 -8.68 3.20 -3.93
N GLU A 31 -8.18 1.96 -4.04
CA GLU A 31 -8.91 0.74 -3.69
C GLU A 31 -8.98 0.50 -2.17
N LEU A 32 -7.93 0.89 -1.42
CA LEU A 32 -7.76 0.46 -0.02
C LEU A 32 -7.95 1.57 1.02
N ARG A 33 -7.93 2.84 0.63
CA ARG A 33 -8.13 3.94 1.58
C ARG A 33 -9.51 3.83 2.26
N GLY A 34 -9.54 3.98 3.58
CA GLY A 34 -10.79 3.94 4.34
C GLY A 34 -11.41 2.56 4.53
N LEU A 35 -10.67 1.47 4.29
CA LEU A 35 -11.11 0.08 4.54
C LEU A 35 -11.49 -0.21 6.01
N GLY A 36 -10.97 0.56 6.96
CA GLY A 36 -11.23 0.38 8.39
C GLY A 36 -10.90 -1.04 8.88
N ASP A 37 -11.84 -1.70 9.55
CA ASP A 37 -11.68 -3.08 10.04
C ASP A 37 -11.43 -4.10 8.91
N GLY A 38 -11.72 -3.74 7.66
CA GLY A 38 -11.40 -4.55 6.49
C GLY A 38 -9.92 -4.94 6.41
N TRP A 39 -9.00 -4.13 6.90
CA TRP A 39 -7.56 -4.47 6.89
C TRP A 39 -7.23 -5.78 7.64
N ARG A 40 -8.10 -6.26 8.55
CA ARG A 40 -7.91 -7.54 9.24
C ARG A 40 -8.20 -8.76 8.37
N LEU A 41 -8.94 -8.61 7.27
CA LEU A 41 -9.26 -9.71 6.37
C LEU A 41 -8.10 -9.99 5.39
N PRO A 42 -7.99 -11.22 4.85
CA PRO A 42 -7.02 -11.54 3.81
C PRO A 42 -7.23 -10.66 2.56
N LEU A 43 -6.13 -10.13 2.03
CA LEU A 43 -6.13 -9.33 0.81
C LEU A 43 -6.01 -10.22 -0.42
N ARG A 44 -6.75 -9.88 -1.49
CA ARG A 44 -6.61 -10.49 -2.82
C ARG A 44 -6.33 -9.37 -3.81
N VAL A 45 -5.32 -9.57 -4.64
CA VAL A 45 -4.88 -8.58 -5.61
C VAL A 45 -4.93 -9.20 -7.00
N ARG A 46 -5.43 -8.45 -7.97
CA ARG A 46 -5.33 -8.75 -9.39
C ARG A 46 -4.51 -7.66 -10.06
N PHE A 47 -3.43 -8.08 -10.71
CA PHE A 47 -2.60 -7.18 -11.49
C PHE A 47 -3.09 -7.11 -12.94
N PHE A 48 -3.05 -5.91 -13.50
CA PHE A 48 -3.35 -5.66 -14.90
C PHE A 48 -2.16 -4.96 -15.57
N SER A 49 -1.88 -5.36 -16.80
CA SER A 49 -0.92 -4.66 -17.65
C SER A 49 -1.50 -3.34 -18.18
N ALA A 50 -0.66 -2.53 -18.82
CA ALA A 50 -1.08 -1.28 -19.47
C ALA A 50 -2.16 -1.51 -20.55
N GLU A 51 -2.20 -2.70 -21.15
CA GLU A 51 -3.18 -3.12 -22.16
C GLU A 51 -4.49 -3.64 -21.55
N GLY A 52 -4.62 -3.64 -20.21
CA GLY A 52 -5.80 -4.11 -19.51
C GLY A 52 -5.96 -5.62 -19.47
N LEU A 53 -4.87 -6.37 -19.68
CA LEU A 53 -4.84 -7.82 -19.56
C LEU A 53 -4.55 -8.21 -18.11
N GLU A 54 -5.39 -9.09 -17.55
CA GLU A 54 -5.15 -9.66 -16.21
C GLU A 54 -3.88 -10.52 -16.25
N GLU A 55 -2.93 -10.20 -15.38
CA GLU A 55 -1.73 -11.00 -15.21
C GLU A 55 -2.09 -12.30 -14.49
N ALA A 56 -1.55 -13.43 -14.96
CA ALA A 56 -1.83 -14.72 -14.38
C ALA A 56 -1.29 -14.80 -12.94
N GLY A 57 -2.19 -14.79 -11.95
CA GLY A 57 -1.82 -15.01 -10.58
C GLY A 57 -2.90 -14.56 -9.59
N ILE A 58 -3.37 -15.46 -8.74
CA ILE A 58 -4.20 -15.14 -7.58
C ILE A 58 -3.66 -15.96 -6.40
N GLY A 59 -3.25 -15.30 -5.33
CA GLY A 59 -2.78 -15.99 -4.14
C GLY A 59 -2.11 -15.10 -3.09
N GLU A 60 -1.76 -15.71 -1.96
CA GLU A 60 -1.14 -15.06 -0.81
C GLU A 60 0.24 -14.45 -1.16
N GLY A 61 1.05 -15.12 -1.99
CA GLY A 61 2.35 -14.58 -2.41
C GLY A 61 2.25 -13.24 -3.14
N ILE A 62 1.24 -13.11 -4.01
CA ILE A 62 1.01 -11.88 -4.79
C ILE A 62 0.53 -10.75 -3.88
N ALA A 63 -0.32 -11.05 -2.90
CA ALA A 63 -0.74 -10.06 -1.92
C ALA A 63 0.43 -9.57 -1.04
N LYS A 64 1.35 -10.48 -0.66
CA LYS A 64 2.56 -10.11 0.09
C LYS A 64 3.50 -9.24 -0.73
N GLU A 65 3.78 -9.61 -1.98
CA GLU A 65 4.58 -8.81 -2.90
C GLU A 65 3.97 -7.42 -3.12
N PHE A 66 2.66 -7.37 -3.36
CA PHE A 66 1.93 -6.12 -3.48
C PHE A 66 2.13 -5.20 -2.26
N LEU A 67 1.98 -5.72 -1.03
CA LEU A 67 2.17 -4.91 0.18
C LEU A 67 3.59 -4.35 0.27
N VAL A 68 4.59 -5.18 0.00
CA VAL A 68 6.00 -4.77 0.01
C VAL A 68 6.28 -3.69 -1.04
N ASP A 69 5.78 -3.87 -2.26
CA ASP A 69 6.02 -2.93 -3.35
C ASP A 69 5.31 -1.59 -3.13
N VAL A 70 4.09 -1.60 -2.58
CA VAL A 70 3.35 -0.39 -2.19
C VAL A 70 4.11 0.38 -1.11
N LEU A 71 4.69 -0.31 -0.13
CA LEU A 71 5.54 0.34 0.88
C LEU A 71 6.82 0.89 0.26
N ARG A 72 7.48 0.14 -0.64
CA ARG A 72 8.69 0.62 -1.31
C ARG A 72 8.42 1.91 -2.08
N GLU A 73 7.34 1.95 -2.87
CA GLU A 73 6.97 3.14 -3.65
C GLU A 73 6.48 4.27 -2.73
N GLY A 74 5.60 3.97 -1.77
CA GLY A 74 4.99 4.97 -0.89
C GLY A 74 5.95 5.66 0.07
N PHE A 75 7.01 4.97 0.50
CA PHE A 75 8.06 5.53 1.34
C PHE A 75 9.26 6.08 0.53
N ASP A 76 9.22 6.00 -0.80
CA ASP A 76 10.23 6.63 -1.66
C ASP A 76 10.16 8.16 -1.48
N PRO A 77 11.29 8.83 -1.13
CA PRO A 77 11.33 10.29 -1.00
C PRO A 77 10.89 11.06 -2.25
N GLN A 78 10.97 10.45 -3.44
CA GLN A 78 10.50 11.04 -4.70
C GLN A 78 8.98 11.25 -4.73
N THR A 79 8.20 10.51 -3.93
CA THR A 79 6.76 10.77 -3.76
C THR A 79 6.48 12.08 -3.03
N GLY A 80 7.47 12.60 -2.32
CA GLY A 80 7.39 13.79 -1.51
C GLY A 80 6.71 13.60 -0.16
N LEU A 81 6.16 12.42 0.17
CA LEU A 81 5.50 12.14 1.46
C LEU A 81 6.52 11.94 2.59
N PHE A 82 7.63 11.26 2.29
CA PHE A 82 8.75 11.05 3.19
C PHE A 82 9.99 11.78 2.68
N ALA A 83 10.91 12.07 3.59
CA ALA A 83 12.22 12.61 3.30
C ALA A 83 13.29 11.76 4.00
N THR A 84 14.52 11.84 3.51
CA THR A 84 15.68 11.17 4.10
C THR A 84 16.55 12.15 4.85
N GLY A 85 16.91 11.80 6.09
CA GLY A 85 17.85 12.55 6.90
C GLY A 85 19.27 12.02 6.74
N THR A 86 20.06 12.15 7.81
CA THR A 86 21.40 11.55 7.90
C THR A 86 21.31 10.04 7.69
N GLU A 87 22.27 9.46 6.96
CA GLU A 87 22.36 8.02 6.67
C GLU A 87 21.13 7.42 5.95
N GLY A 88 20.34 8.25 5.27
CA GLY A 88 19.17 7.77 4.50
C GLY A 88 17.96 7.45 5.38
N ALA A 89 17.95 7.88 6.64
CA ALA A 89 16.86 7.56 7.55
C ALA A 89 15.56 8.30 7.19
N LEU A 90 14.46 7.55 7.02
CA LEU A 90 13.16 8.04 6.58
C LEU A 90 12.39 8.74 7.70
N TYR A 91 11.78 9.88 7.39
CA TYR A 91 10.84 10.58 8.26
C TYR A 91 9.77 11.30 7.43
N PRO A 92 8.57 11.59 8.00
CA PRO A 92 7.52 12.32 7.30
C PRO A 92 8.02 13.68 6.82
N ASN A 93 7.85 14.00 5.54
CA ASN A 93 8.31 15.27 4.98
C ASN A 93 7.45 16.44 5.51
N PRO A 94 8.04 17.40 6.25
CA PRO A 94 7.28 18.55 6.75
C PRO A 94 6.60 19.36 5.65
N ALA A 95 7.20 19.43 4.45
CA ALA A 95 6.61 20.13 3.32
C ALA A 95 5.33 19.46 2.82
N ALA A 96 5.23 18.13 2.87
CA ALA A 96 3.99 17.43 2.54
C ALA A 96 2.87 17.78 3.52
N VAL A 97 3.17 17.77 4.82
CA VAL A 97 2.20 18.11 5.87
C VAL A 97 1.66 19.54 5.70
N LEU A 98 2.51 20.48 5.27
CA LEU A 98 2.15 21.89 5.14
C LEU A 98 1.46 22.23 3.82
N HIS A 99 1.85 21.59 2.71
CA HIS A 99 1.47 22.06 1.36
C HIS A 99 0.56 21.09 0.60
N ARG A 100 0.40 19.86 1.06
CA ARG A 100 -0.40 18.84 0.38
C ARG A 100 -1.69 18.57 1.16
N ARG A 101 -2.82 18.94 0.57
CA ARG A 101 -4.15 18.87 1.22
C ARG A 101 -4.57 17.46 1.62
N ASP A 102 -4.16 16.46 0.85
CA ASP A 102 -4.48 15.05 1.06
C ASP A 102 -3.38 14.28 1.83
N ALA A 103 -2.33 14.96 2.31
CA ALA A 103 -1.20 14.31 2.97
C ALA A 103 -1.63 13.41 4.14
N ALA A 104 -2.61 13.86 4.94
CA ALA A 104 -3.14 13.07 6.05
C ALA A 104 -3.70 11.71 5.60
N SER A 105 -4.49 11.69 4.52
CA SER A 105 -5.05 10.45 3.97
C SER A 105 -3.96 9.52 3.44
N TRP A 106 -2.89 10.08 2.86
CA TRP A 106 -1.73 9.29 2.42
C TRP A 106 -0.94 8.70 3.57
N PHE A 107 -0.69 9.46 4.64
CA PHE A 107 -0.03 8.93 5.83
C PHE A 107 -0.88 7.85 6.52
N GLU A 108 -2.20 8.05 6.61
CA GLU A 108 -3.12 7.04 7.15
C GLU A 108 -3.08 5.76 6.31
N PHE A 109 -3.16 5.90 4.99
CA PHE A 109 -3.08 4.77 4.06
C PHE A 109 -1.75 4.01 4.20
N LEU A 110 -0.60 4.70 4.13
CA LEU A 110 0.72 4.06 4.24
C LEU A 110 0.93 3.43 5.61
N GLY A 111 0.43 4.08 6.68
CA GLY A 111 0.41 3.50 8.02
C GLY A 111 -0.43 2.22 8.10
N ALA A 112 -1.59 2.19 7.45
CA ALA A 112 -2.44 0.99 7.39
C ALA A 112 -1.80 -0.15 6.58
N VAL A 113 -1.17 0.16 5.44
CA VAL A 113 -0.41 -0.83 4.65
C VAL A 113 0.76 -1.38 5.46
N LEU A 114 1.51 -0.52 6.18
CA LEU A 114 2.62 -0.94 7.02
C LEU A 114 2.12 -1.82 8.17
N ALA A 115 1.06 -1.41 8.87
CA ALA A 115 0.44 -2.20 9.91
C ALA A 115 -0.05 -3.57 9.40
N LYS A 116 -0.67 -3.61 8.22
CA LYS A 116 -1.08 -4.85 7.56
C LYS A 116 0.11 -5.75 7.26
N THR A 117 1.19 -5.18 6.74
CA THR A 117 2.42 -5.91 6.41
C THR A 117 3.02 -6.56 7.66
N LEU A 118 3.06 -5.83 8.78
CA LEU A 118 3.48 -6.36 10.08
C LEU A 118 2.52 -7.44 10.62
N TYR A 119 1.21 -7.23 10.47
CA TYR A 119 0.17 -8.17 10.90
C TYR A 119 0.29 -9.53 10.17
N GLU A 120 0.66 -9.51 8.90
CA GLU A 120 0.90 -10.71 8.07
C GLU A 120 2.31 -11.33 8.30
N GLY A 121 3.11 -10.77 9.21
CA GLY A 121 4.46 -11.27 9.52
C GLY A 121 5.49 -11.07 8.40
N ILE A 122 5.29 -10.05 7.55
CA ILE A 122 6.18 -9.76 6.42
C ILE A 122 7.28 -8.79 6.88
N LEU A 123 8.53 -9.16 6.62
CA LEU A 123 9.67 -8.28 6.88
C LEU A 123 9.78 -7.20 5.79
N VAL A 124 9.91 -5.94 6.20
CA VAL A 124 10.17 -4.82 5.31
C VAL A 124 11.35 -3.99 5.81
N GLU A 125 12.18 -3.54 4.87
CA GLU A 125 13.35 -2.71 5.16
C GLU A 125 12.99 -1.24 4.97
N LEU A 126 12.48 -0.62 6.03
CA LEU A 126 12.21 0.81 6.08
C LEU A 126 13.11 1.44 7.15
N PRO A 127 14.23 2.09 6.77
CA PRO A 127 15.18 2.65 7.72
C PRO A 127 14.61 3.93 8.34
N PHE A 128 13.64 3.84 9.24
CA PHE A 128 13.05 5.02 9.86
C PHE A 128 14.03 5.74 10.79
N ALA A 129 13.96 7.07 10.79
CA ALA A 129 14.73 7.89 11.71
C ALA A 129 14.32 7.59 13.17
N PRO A 130 15.28 7.48 14.11
CA PRO A 130 14.97 7.14 15.50
C PRO A 130 13.96 8.06 16.17
N PHE A 131 14.02 9.38 15.87
CA PHE A 131 13.05 10.33 16.41
C PHE A 131 11.63 10.07 15.92
N PHE A 132 11.47 9.58 14.68
CA PHE A 132 10.17 9.25 14.13
C PHE A 132 9.63 7.95 14.74
N LEU A 133 10.49 6.93 14.90
CA LEU A 133 10.12 5.71 15.61
C LEU A 133 9.66 5.97 17.04
N ASN A 134 10.33 6.87 17.77
CA ASN A 134 9.95 7.26 19.13
C ASN A 134 8.59 7.97 19.23
N LEU A 135 8.02 8.46 18.12
CA LEU A 135 6.66 9.02 18.12
C LEU A 135 5.58 7.94 18.00
N LEU A 136 5.96 6.73 17.59
CA LEU A 136 5.05 5.61 17.35
C LEU A 136 5.03 4.58 18.50
N LEU A 137 6.02 4.67 19.41
CA LEU A 137 6.24 3.78 20.55
C LEU A 137 5.83 4.44 21.87
#